data_AF-A0A9D2B3U9-F1
#
_entry.id   AF-A0A9D2B3U9-F1
#
_cell.length_a   1.000
_cell.length_b   1.000
_cell.length_c   1.000
_cell.angle_alpha   90.00
_cell.angle_beta   90.00
_cell.angle_gamma   90.00
#
_symmetry.space_group_name_H-M   'P 1'
#
loop_
_entity.id
_entity.type
_entity.pdbx_description
1 polymer ?
#
loop_
_entity_poly.entity_id
_entity_poly.type
_entity_poly.pdbx_seq_one_letter_code
_entity_poly.pdbx_strand_id
1 'polypeptide(L)' 'MTEVKTKGKDAFLMSPKVDFCFKELMRNSEVRRGFLAAVLNIAPEEIEETTLLPTHLEVDYADDKLGIL' A
#
# COMPACT_ATOMS: atom_id res chain seq x y z
N MET A 1 35.63 8.78 -8.65
CA MET A 1 34.92 7.50 -8.79
C MET A 1 35.07 6.76 -7.47
N THR A 2 34.04 6.77 -6.64
CA THR A 2 34.04 6.03 -5.37
C THR A 2 32.85 5.08 -5.40
N GLU A 3 33.16 3.81 -5.17
CA GLU A 3 32.32 2.63 -5.33
C GLU A 3 30.90 2.77 -4.76
N VAL A 4 29.91 2.50 -5.60
CA VAL A 4 28.56 2.16 -5.17
C VAL A 4 28.61 0.74 -4.61
N LYS A 5 28.73 0.61 -3.28
CA LYS A 5 28.56 -0.67 -2.58
C LYS A 5 27.12 -1.15 -2.75
N THR A 6 26.90 -2.07 -3.67
CA THR A 6 25.67 -2.85 -3.81
C THR A 6 25.59 -3.82 -2.62
N LYS A 7 24.96 -3.37 -1.53
CA LYS A 7 24.80 -4.18 -0.32
C LYS A 7 23.47 -4.93 -0.38
N GLY A 8 23.56 -6.20 -0.78
CA GLY A 8 22.64 -7.26 -0.39
C GLY A 8 21.26 -7.22 -1.03
N LYS A 9 20.94 -8.32 -1.73
CA LYS A 9 19.57 -8.85 -1.78
C LYS A 9 19.00 -8.83 -0.35
N ASP A 10 17.72 -8.48 -0.17
CA ASP A 10 16.97 -8.52 1.11
C ASP A 10 16.69 -7.20 1.85
N ALA A 11 16.57 -6.06 1.15
CA ALA A 11 15.64 -5.02 1.62
C ALA A 11 14.20 -5.39 1.23
N PHE A 12 13.78 -6.62 1.56
CA PHE A 12 12.40 -7.03 1.33
C PHE A 12 11.56 -6.30 2.39
N LEU A 13 10.91 -5.19 1.99
CA LEU A 13 10.13 -4.38 2.94
C LEU A 13 9.12 -5.27 3.66
N MET A 14 8.37 -6.11 2.91
CA MET A 14 7.47 -7.16 3.45
C MET A 14 7.09 -8.15 2.34
N SER A 15 6.96 -9.45 2.66
CA SER A 15 6.49 -10.50 1.74
C SER A 15 5.13 -10.13 1.12
N PRO A 16 4.90 -10.33 -0.19
CA PRO A 16 3.62 -10.08 -0.85
C PRO A 16 2.49 -11.00 -0.35
N LYS A 17 2.81 -11.99 0.49
CA LYS A 17 1.82 -12.82 1.19
C LYS A 17 1.29 -12.19 2.48
N VAL A 18 1.82 -11.03 2.89
CA VAL A 18 1.49 -10.39 4.16
C VAL A 18 0.45 -9.30 3.91
N ASP A 19 -0.76 -9.74 3.59
CA ASP A 19 -1.90 -8.87 3.30
C ASP A 19 -2.23 -7.94 4.47
N PHE A 20 -2.04 -8.43 5.71
CA PHE A 20 -2.31 -7.65 6.91
C PHE A 20 -1.39 -6.43 7.04
N CYS A 21 -0.08 -6.63 6.92
CA CYS A 21 0.87 -5.52 7.06
C CYS A 21 0.72 -4.49 5.95
N PHE A 22 0.42 -4.92 4.73
CA PHE A 22 0.15 -4.00 3.63
C PHE A 22 -1.14 -3.20 3.86
N LYS A 23 -2.21 -3.85 4.33
CA LYS A 23 -3.46 -3.18 4.72
C LYS A 23 -3.22 -2.12 5.80
N GLU A 24 -2.47 -2.45 6.84
CA GLU A 24 -2.15 -1.51 7.92
C GLU A 24 -1.25 -0.36 7.44
N LEU A 25 -0.26 -0.64 6.58
CA LEU A 25 0.59 0.40 5.98
C LEU A 25 -0.26 1.38 5.15
N MET A 26 -1.22 0.87 4.38
CA MET A 26 -2.12 1.67 3.55
C MET A 26 -3.18 2.46 4.34
N ARG A 27 -3.35 2.22 5.66
CA ARG A 27 -4.18 3.09 6.49
C ARG A 27 -3.57 4.48 6.66
N ASN A 28 -2.26 4.62 6.55
CA ASN A 28 -1.57 5.91 6.64
C ASN A 28 -1.64 6.67 5.31
N SER A 29 -2.17 7.91 5.35
CA SER A 29 -2.31 8.77 4.18
C SER A 29 -0.98 9.16 3.53
N GLU A 30 0.09 9.35 4.32
CA GLU A 30 1.43 9.67 3.82
C GLU A 30 2.03 8.50 3.04
N VAL A 31 1.80 7.28 3.54
CA VAL A 31 2.21 6.07 2.84
C VAL A 31 1.45 5.94 1.53
N ARG A 32 0.12 6.09 1.55
CA ARG A 32 -0.68 6.03 0.31
C ARG A 32 -0.23 7.06 -0.70
N ARG A 33 0.05 8.29 -0.25
CA ARG A 33 0.56 9.37 -1.10
C ARG A 33 1.90 9.01 -1.73
N GLY A 34 2.88 8.58 -0.94
CA GLY A 34 4.18 8.15 -1.48
C GLY A 34 4.09 6.93 -2.40
N PHE A 35 3.23 5.98 -2.07
CA PHE A 35 2.99 4.79 -2.90
C PHE A 35 2.35 5.15 -4.23
N LEU A 36 1.28 5.96 -4.22
CA LEU A 36 0.60 6.42 -5.44
C LEU A 36 1.51 7.30 -6.29
N ALA A 37 2.32 8.18 -5.69
CA ALA A 37 3.30 8.99 -6.41
C ALA A 37 4.29 8.12 -7.19
N ALA A 38 4.82 7.07 -6.53
CA ALA A 38 5.74 6.12 -7.17
C ALA A 38 5.06 5.30 -8.29
N VAL A 39 3.80 4.88 -8.10
CA VAL A 39 3.05 4.09 -9.09
C VAL A 39 2.64 4.93 -10.30
N LEU A 40 2.20 6.17 -10.08
CA LEU A 40 1.76 7.10 -11.12
C LEU A 40 2.93 7.87 -11.77
N ASN A 41 4.14 7.74 -11.22
CA ASN A 41 5.35 8.45 -11.65
C ASN A 41 5.17 9.98 -11.68
N ILE A 42 4.57 10.50 -10.60
CA ILE A 42 4.33 11.93 -10.34
C ILE A 42 4.97 12.32 -9.02
N ALA A 43 5.11 13.62 -8.76
CA ALA A 43 5.59 14.08 -7.47
C ALA A 43 4.51 13.90 -6.39
N PRO A 44 4.85 13.55 -5.13
CA PRO A 44 3.85 13.38 -4.08
C PRO A 44 3.07 14.66 -3.77
N GLU A 45 3.63 15.83 -4.06
CA GLU A 45 2.97 17.13 -3.93
C GLU A 45 1.84 17.34 -4.96
N GLU A 46 1.84 16.59 -6.07
CA GLU A 46 0.77 16.62 -7.08
C GLU A 46 -0.48 15.82 -6.62
N ILE A 47 -0.39 15.12 -5.48
CA ILE A 47 -1.50 14.38 -4.88
C ILE A 47 -2.07 15.19 -3.71
N GLU A 48 -3.25 15.79 -3.91
CA GLU A 48 -3.93 16.58 -2.89
C GLU A 48 -4.43 15.73 -1.71
N GLU A 49 -5.20 14.68 -1.98
CA GLU A 49 -5.80 13.82 -0.96
C GLU A 49 -5.78 12.34 -1.38
N THR A 50 -5.75 11.45 -0.39
CA THR A 50 -5.95 10.01 -0.62
C THR A 50 -7.00 9.46 0.34
N THR A 51 -8.03 8.81 -0.20
CA THR A 51 -9.10 8.18 0.59
C THR A 51 -9.03 6.66 0.45
N LEU A 52 -8.93 5.95 1.58
CA LEU A 52 -9.02 4.50 1.60
C LEU A 52 -10.49 4.11 1.73
N LEU A 53 -11.04 3.50 0.68
CA LEU A 53 -12.41 2.97 0.70
C LEU A 53 -12.49 1.72 1.59
N PRO A 54 -13.71 1.37 2.07
CA PRO A 54 -13.94 0.11 2.78
C PRO A 54 -13.36 -1.07 2.00
N THR A 55 -12.51 -1.87 2.67
CA THR A 55 -11.87 -3.07 2.09
C THR A 55 -12.66 -4.35 2.35
N HIS A 56 -13.77 -4.23 3.10
CA HIS A 56 -14.74 -5.30 3.27
C HIS A 56 -15.80 -5.18 2.18
N LEU A 57 -16.26 -6.32 1.69
CA LEU A 57 -17.43 -6.37 0.83
C LEU A 57 -18.66 -5.98 1.67
N GLU A 58 -19.53 -5.12 1.12
CA GLU A 58 -20.82 -4.84 1.75
C GLU A 58 -21.61 -6.15 1.87
N VAL A 59 -22.24 -6.32 3.04
CA VAL A 59 -23.00 -7.53 3.38
C VAL A 59 -24.47 -7.21 3.11
N ASP A 60 -24.95 -7.54 1.92
CA ASP A 60 -26.31 -7.19 1.48
C ASP A 60 -27.38 -8.10 2.11
N TYR A 61 -27.00 -9.32 2.47
CA TYR A 61 -27.90 -10.33 3.05
C TYR A 61 -27.33 -10.93 4.33
N ALA A 62 -28.22 -11.36 5.24
CA ALA A 62 -27.83 -11.88 6.55
C ALA A 62 -26.89 -13.12 6.49
N ASP A 63 -26.88 -13.82 5.37
CA ASP A 63 -26.06 -15.02 5.14
C ASP A 63 -24.73 -14.73 4.42
N ASP A 64 -24.51 -13.47 4.01
CA ASP A 64 -23.29 -13.11 3.30
C ASP A 64 -22.08 -13.15 4.25
N LYS A 65 -21.03 -13.82 3.80
CA LYS A 65 -19.75 -13.84 4.52
C LYS A 65 -19.01 -12.54 4.23
N LEU A 66 -18.36 -11.99 5.25
CA LEU A 66 -17.45 -10.85 5.10
C LEU A 66 -16.29 -11.23 4.16
N GLY A 67 -16.43 -10.87 2.89
CA GLY A 67 -15.37 -10.95 1.89
C GLY A 67 -14.37 -9.82 2.09
N ILE A 68 -13.11 -10.06 1.74
CA ILE A 68 -12.06 -9.04 1.69
C ILE A 68 -11.63 -8.92 0.23
N LEU A 69 -11.68 -7.69 -0.30
CA LEU A 69 -11.17 -7.36 -1.64
C LEU A 69 -9.63 -7.39 -1.68
#